data_AF-A0A2G8LKK1-F1
#
_entry.id   AF-A0A2G8LKK1-F1
#
_cell.length_a   1.000
_cell.length_b   1.000
_cell.length_c   1.000
_cell.angle_alpha   90.00
_cell.angle_beta   90.00
_cell.angle_gamma   90.00
#
_symmetry.space_group_name_H-M   'P 1'
#
loop_
_entity.id
_entity.type
_entity.pdbx_description
1 polymer ?
#
loop_
_entity_poly.entity_id
_entity_poly.type
_entity_poly.pdbx_seq_one_letter_code
_entity_poly.pdbx_strand_id
1 'polypeptide(L)'
;MRSIHLSNQSIQKNYENATTRSRMLPDDNMWDSEEFKAYLEKRGCGNVWEDVVYPGMKKAVVSALLCCQDAVTMRKNSFELYGADFMMTDDFDPWLIEINCSPAMGATTEITERLCAAVIEDTLAVVLDRRKEKDCDIGNFELAYKQHSVHVPIYVGANMVVEGIGLRKPSDGLKRQKSTSNISGRPTDTHIIRKSQNHKAKAVKKTVSRGDG
;
A
#
# COMPACT_ATOMS: atom_id res chain seq x y z
N MET A 1 10.70 21.82 24.52
CA MET A 1 10.28 22.02 23.11
C MET A 1 10.73 20.89 22.16
N ARG A 2 11.05 19.67 22.64
CA ARG A 2 11.68 18.61 21.80
C ARG A 2 10.82 17.37 21.52
N SER A 3 9.57 17.28 22.00
CA SER A 3 8.80 16.02 21.97
C SER A 3 7.29 16.19 21.72
N ILE A 4 6.87 17.21 20.95
CA ILE A 4 5.45 17.37 20.57
C ILE A 4 5.06 16.40 19.44
N HIS A 5 6.02 15.98 18.61
CA HIS A 5 5.77 15.22 17.38
C HIS A 5 5.91 13.70 17.51
N LEU A 6 6.14 13.19 18.73
CA LEU A 6 6.41 11.77 18.93
C LEU A 6 5.44 11.20 19.96
N SER A 7 4.51 10.35 19.53
CA SER A 7 3.48 9.75 20.40
C SER A 7 3.96 8.50 21.14
N ASN A 8 5.20 8.04 20.92
CA ASN A 8 5.68 6.79 21.50
C ASN A 8 5.68 6.86 23.03
N GLN A 9 4.91 5.98 23.67
CA GLN A 9 4.73 5.98 25.13
C GLN A 9 6.03 5.76 25.90
N SER A 10 6.97 4.98 25.34
CA SER A 10 8.27 4.74 25.97
C SER A 10 9.10 6.03 26.12
N ILE A 11 8.82 7.03 25.27
CA ILE A 11 9.47 8.33 25.26
C ILE A 11 8.62 9.34 26.04
N GLN A 12 7.30 9.38 25.81
CA GLN A 12 6.38 10.32 26.44
C GLN A 12 6.30 10.19 27.96
N LYS A 13 6.42 8.96 28.51
CA LYS A 13 6.42 8.75 29.98
C LYS A 13 7.53 9.48 30.74
N ASN A 14 8.59 9.91 30.06
CA ASN A 14 9.71 10.63 30.67
C ASN A 14 9.55 12.16 30.61
N TYR A 15 8.42 12.66 30.07
CA TYR A 15 8.13 14.08 29.96
C TYR A 15 6.90 14.45 30.79
N GLU A 16 6.95 15.62 31.43
CA GLU A 16 5.79 16.19 32.11
C GLU A 16 4.83 16.83 31.10
N ASN A 17 3.53 16.67 31.37
CA ASN A 17 2.48 17.30 30.58
C ASN A 17 2.58 18.83 30.66
N ALA A 18 2.47 19.50 29.51
CA ALA A 18 2.52 20.97 29.46
C ALA A 18 1.34 21.61 30.23
N THR A 19 1.59 22.72 30.91
CA THR A 19 0.53 23.47 31.63
C THR A 19 -0.56 24.04 30.72
N THR A 20 -0.27 24.20 29.42
CA THR A 20 -1.21 24.64 28.38
C THR A 20 -2.04 23.50 27.78
N ARG A 21 -1.86 22.27 28.26
CA ARG A 21 -2.58 21.08 27.79
C ARG A 21 -4.06 21.16 28.12
N SER A 22 -4.90 20.67 27.21
CA SER A 22 -6.34 20.58 27.44
C SER A 22 -6.62 19.64 28.61
N ARG A 23 -7.44 20.10 29.57
CA ARG A 23 -7.92 19.30 30.71
C ARG A 23 -8.83 18.14 30.30
N MET A 24 -9.25 18.09 29.04
CA MET A 24 -10.05 16.98 28.53
C MET A 24 -9.20 15.74 28.24
N LEU A 25 -7.87 15.85 28.16
CA LEU A 25 -6.98 14.73 27.85
C LEU A 25 -6.57 13.98 29.14
N PRO A 26 -6.35 12.66 29.07
CA PRO A 26 -6.07 11.81 30.24
C PRO A 26 -4.62 12.02 30.71
N ASP A 27 -4.32 11.97 32.00
CA ASP A 27 -2.99 12.36 32.50
C ASP A 27 -1.85 11.46 32.01
N ASP A 28 -2.14 10.18 31.76
CA ASP A 28 -1.19 9.17 31.26
C ASP A 28 -1.00 9.19 29.74
N ASN A 29 -1.63 10.15 29.05
CA ASN A 29 -1.62 10.31 27.59
C ASN A 29 -2.18 9.10 26.83
N MET A 30 -3.08 8.33 27.45
CA MET A 30 -3.68 7.17 26.79
C MET A 30 -5.18 7.08 27.00
N TRP A 31 -5.88 6.73 25.93
CA TRP A 31 -7.30 6.39 25.95
C TRP A 31 -7.49 5.01 25.35
N ASP A 32 -8.47 4.29 25.87
CA ASP A 32 -9.00 3.15 25.14
C ASP A 32 -9.96 3.60 24.01
N SER A 33 -10.38 2.63 23.19
CA SER A 33 -11.25 2.93 22.06
C SER A 33 -12.61 3.49 22.47
N GLU A 34 -13.17 3.06 23.61
CA GLU A 34 -14.48 3.50 24.07
C GLU A 34 -14.43 4.94 24.59
N GLU A 35 -13.37 5.30 25.31
CA GLU A 35 -13.11 6.68 25.73
C GLU A 35 -12.93 7.60 24.51
N PHE A 36 -12.21 7.14 23.50
CA PHE A 36 -12.00 7.90 22.28
C PHE A 36 -13.31 8.06 21.47
N LYS A 37 -14.14 7.01 21.36
CA LYS A 37 -15.49 7.11 20.77
C LYS A 37 -16.35 8.14 21.52
N ALA A 38 -16.40 8.06 22.84
CA ALA A 38 -17.16 8.99 23.67
C ALA A 38 -16.66 10.44 23.50
N TYR A 39 -15.36 10.64 23.29
CA TYR A 39 -14.79 11.95 22.97
C TYR A 39 -15.27 12.48 21.61
N LEU A 40 -15.31 11.63 20.57
CA LEU A 40 -15.82 11.99 19.24
C LEU A 40 -17.31 12.36 19.28
N GLU A 41 -18.11 11.58 20.01
CA GLU A 41 -19.53 11.87 20.22
C GLU A 41 -19.76 13.23 20.90
N LYS A 42 -19.00 13.51 21.97
CA LYS A 42 -19.06 14.80 22.69
C LYS A 42 -18.67 15.99 21.81
N ARG A 43 -17.82 15.77 20.80
CA ARG A 43 -17.45 16.79 19.81
C ARG A 43 -18.46 16.96 18.68
N GLY A 44 -19.52 16.16 18.66
CA GLY A 44 -20.52 16.17 17.59
C GLY A 44 -20.02 15.52 16.30
N CYS A 45 -19.02 14.63 16.38
CA CYS A 45 -18.47 13.92 15.22
C CYS A 45 -19.29 12.67 14.83
N GLY A 46 -20.45 12.44 15.45
CA GLY A 46 -21.37 11.36 15.13
C GLY A 46 -20.70 9.98 15.16
N ASN A 47 -21.07 9.11 14.22
CA ASN A 47 -20.60 7.73 14.13
C ASN A 47 -19.29 7.57 13.34
N VAL A 48 -18.47 8.62 13.24
CA VAL A 48 -17.26 8.62 12.40
C VAL A 48 -16.30 7.46 12.71
N TRP A 49 -16.26 7.02 13.98
CA TRP A 49 -15.46 5.85 14.37
C TRP A 49 -15.90 4.58 13.62
N GLU A 50 -17.20 4.28 13.64
CA GLU A 50 -17.75 3.06 13.03
C GLU A 50 -17.85 3.18 11.50
N ASP A 51 -18.09 4.38 10.98
CA ASP A 51 -18.33 4.60 9.55
C ASP A 51 -17.03 4.80 8.74
N VAL A 52 -15.98 5.37 9.36
CA VAL A 52 -14.75 5.80 8.66
C VAL A 52 -13.50 5.21 9.30
N VAL A 53 -13.26 5.48 10.59
CA VAL A 53 -11.97 5.18 11.24
C VAL A 53 -11.73 3.66 11.29
N TYR A 54 -12.65 2.91 11.90
CA TYR A 54 -12.47 1.47 12.10
C TYR A 54 -12.45 0.68 10.78
N PRO A 55 -13.35 0.93 9.80
CA PRO A 55 -13.27 0.32 8.48
C PRO A 55 -11.98 0.69 7.74
N GLY A 56 -11.52 1.94 7.85
CA GLY A 56 -10.29 2.44 7.23
C GLY A 56 -9.05 1.73 7.77
N MET A 57 -8.93 1.59 9.09
CA MET A 57 -7.85 0.85 9.75
C MET A 57 -7.83 -0.60 9.29
N LYS A 58 -8.99 -1.28 9.31
CA LYS A 58 -9.14 -2.67 8.86
C LYS A 58 -8.67 -2.85 7.42
N LYS A 59 -9.12 -1.97 6.52
CA LYS A 59 -8.72 -1.98 5.11
C LYS A 59 -7.21 -1.80 4.93
N ALA A 60 -6.59 -0.89 5.68
CA ALA A 60 -5.16 -0.63 5.61
C ALA A 60 -4.34 -1.85 6.05
N VAL A 61 -4.67 -2.48 7.18
CA VAL A 61 -4.00 -3.70 7.66
C VAL A 61 -4.13 -4.83 6.65
N VAL A 62 -5.34 -5.10 6.16
CA VAL A 62 -5.59 -6.17 5.16
C VAL A 62 -4.79 -5.91 3.88
N SER A 63 -4.78 -4.66 3.39
CA SER A 63 -4.05 -4.29 2.19
C SER A 63 -2.54 -4.48 2.37
N ALA A 64 -1.97 -4.06 3.51
CA ALA A 64 -0.57 -4.24 3.82
C ALA A 64 -0.16 -5.72 3.86
N LEU A 65 -0.96 -6.56 4.54
CA LEU A 65 -0.70 -7.99 4.63
C LEU A 65 -0.82 -8.70 3.27
N LEU A 66 -1.79 -8.32 2.44
CA LEU A 66 -1.95 -8.85 1.08
C LEU A 66 -0.76 -8.49 0.18
N CYS A 67 -0.28 -7.24 0.24
CA CYS A 67 0.88 -6.81 -0.55
C CYS A 67 2.16 -7.56 -0.21
N CYS A 68 2.30 -8.02 1.03
CA CYS A 68 3.49 -8.73 1.51
C CYS A 68 3.32 -10.26 1.49
N GLN A 69 2.16 -10.78 1.11
CA GLN A 69 1.82 -12.20 1.26
C GLN A 69 2.82 -13.12 0.53
N ASP A 70 3.27 -12.74 -0.66
CA ASP A 70 4.20 -13.54 -1.48
C ASP A 70 5.59 -13.67 -0.83
N ALA A 71 5.94 -12.73 0.07
CA ALA A 71 7.21 -12.74 0.80
C ALA A 71 7.13 -13.51 2.13
N VAL A 72 5.92 -13.82 2.62
CA VAL A 72 5.73 -14.47 3.92
C VAL A 72 5.79 -15.99 3.78
N THR A 73 6.78 -16.60 4.42
CA THR A 73 6.88 -18.07 4.49
C THR A 73 5.88 -18.61 5.52
N MET A 74 4.75 -19.14 5.06
CA MET A 74 3.79 -19.78 5.94
C MET A 74 4.33 -21.10 6.49
N ARG A 75 4.29 -21.24 7.82
CA ARG A 75 4.57 -22.51 8.51
C ARG A 75 3.28 -23.04 9.13
N LYS A 76 3.00 -24.33 8.92
CA LYS A 76 1.83 -24.98 9.54
C LYS A 76 1.94 -24.85 11.06
N ASN A 77 0.81 -24.56 11.72
CA ASN A 77 0.72 -24.33 13.16
C ASN A 77 1.51 -23.11 13.68
N SER A 78 1.89 -22.17 12.82
CA SER A 78 2.45 -20.89 13.23
C SER A 78 1.43 -19.77 13.04
N PHE A 79 1.45 -18.81 13.95
CA PHE A 79 0.69 -17.57 13.89
C PHE A 79 1.61 -16.45 14.40
N GLU A 80 1.27 -15.21 14.07
CA GLU A 80 1.99 -14.04 14.52
C GLU A 80 0.99 -12.95 14.89
N LEU A 81 1.27 -12.23 15.97
CA LEU A 81 0.49 -11.09 16.42
C LEU A 81 1.27 -9.82 16.05
N TYR A 82 0.62 -8.94 15.28
CA TYR A 82 1.19 -7.68 14.85
C TYR A 82 0.52 -6.51 15.59
N GLY A 83 1.28 -5.46 15.86
CA GLY A 83 0.74 -4.15 16.21
C GLY A 83 0.76 -3.24 14.99
N ALA A 84 -0.29 -2.45 14.77
CA ALA A 84 -0.36 -1.49 13.68
C ALA A 84 -0.62 -0.09 14.22
N ASP A 85 0.26 0.85 13.88
CA ASP A 85 0.22 2.21 14.39
C ASP A 85 -0.42 3.11 13.33
N PHE A 86 -1.43 3.86 13.76
CA PHE A 86 -2.20 4.75 12.89
C PHE A 86 -2.09 6.19 13.34
N MET A 87 -2.05 7.10 12.39
CA MET A 87 -2.26 8.52 12.59
C MET A 87 -3.58 8.92 11.98
N MET A 88 -4.41 9.63 12.73
CA MET A 88 -5.69 10.14 12.24
C MET A 88 -5.50 11.57 11.73
N THR A 89 -6.07 11.84 10.56
CA THR A 89 -6.05 13.18 9.93
C THR A 89 -7.26 14.01 10.35
N ASP A 90 -7.29 15.29 9.96
CA ASP A 90 -8.39 16.21 10.27
C ASP A 90 -9.74 15.74 9.70
N ASP A 91 -9.71 14.96 8.61
CA ASP A 91 -10.89 14.34 7.98
C ASP A 91 -11.26 12.97 8.59
N PHE A 92 -10.60 12.57 9.69
CA PHE A 92 -10.74 11.28 10.37
C PHE A 92 -10.27 10.05 9.58
N ASP A 93 -9.69 10.25 8.39
CA ASP A 93 -9.08 9.16 7.65
C ASP A 93 -7.84 8.63 8.41
N PRO A 94 -7.76 7.31 8.68
CA PRO A 94 -6.64 6.68 9.36
C PRO A 94 -5.50 6.38 8.38
N TRP A 95 -4.29 6.83 8.71
CA TRP A 95 -3.08 6.60 7.94
C TRP A 95 -2.19 5.62 8.68
N LEU A 96 -1.94 4.46 8.07
CA LEU A 96 -1.03 3.46 8.60
C LEU A 96 0.41 4.00 8.55
N ILE A 97 1.07 4.05 9.71
CA ILE A 97 2.45 4.54 9.85
C ILE A 97 3.42 3.37 9.82
N GLU A 98 3.18 2.36 10.65
CA GLU A 98 4.01 1.17 10.73
C GLU A 98 3.23 -0.06 11.20
N ILE A 99 3.79 -1.23 10.90
CA ILE A 99 3.35 -2.52 11.43
C ILE A 99 4.54 -3.16 12.13
N ASN A 100 4.38 -3.47 13.41
CA ASN A 100 5.40 -4.04 14.25
C ASN A 100 5.16 -5.54 14.46
N CYS A 101 6.17 -6.35 14.13
CA CYS A 101 6.26 -7.75 14.59
C CYS A 101 6.66 -7.72 16.07
N SER A 102 5.85 -8.28 16.96
CA SER A 102 6.03 -8.20 18.43
C SER A 102 5.70 -6.82 19.03
N PRO A 103 4.41 -6.43 19.04
CA PRO A 103 3.98 -5.26 19.79
C PRO A 103 4.34 -5.38 21.27
N ALA A 104 4.63 -4.26 21.92
CA ALA A 104 4.97 -4.23 23.34
C ALA A 104 3.75 -4.59 24.20
N MET A 105 3.80 -5.73 24.90
CA MET A 105 2.75 -6.20 25.81
C MET A 105 2.99 -5.83 27.28
N GLY A 106 3.71 -4.73 27.51
CA GLY A 106 4.05 -4.28 28.86
C GLY A 106 2.89 -3.54 29.53
N ALA A 107 2.55 -3.94 30.75
CA ALA A 107 1.63 -3.21 31.62
C ALA A 107 2.27 -1.90 32.13
N THR A 108 2.23 -0.86 31.29
CA THR A 108 2.84 0.45 31.61
C THR A 108 1.83 1.46 32.17
N THR A 109 0.56 1.21 31.92
CA THR A 109 -0.62 1.95 32.40
C THR A 109 -1.73 0.93 32.68
N GLU A 110 -2.75 1.32 33.45
CA GLU A 110 -3.91 0.47 33.74
C GLU A 110 -4.62 0.01 32.46
N ILE A 111 -4.72 0.89 31.46
CA ILE A 111 -5.32 0.56 30.16
C ILE A 111 -4.46 -0.50 29.43
N THR A 112 -3.14 -0.33 29.34
CA THR A 112 -2.29 -1.35 28.69
C THR A 112 -2.31 -2.67 29.45
N GLU A 113 -2.38 -2.68 30.78
CA GLU A 113 -2.43 -3.90 31.57
C GLU A 113 -3.67 -4.73 31.20
N ARG A 114 -4.84 -4.10 31.22
CA ARG A 114 -6.11 -4.74 30.87
C ARG A 114 -6.12 -5.22 29.41
N LEU A 115 -5.74 -4.37 28.47
CA LEU A 115 -5.80 -4.69 27.05
C LEU A 115 -4.77 -5.75 26.64
N CYS A 116 -3.56 -5.71 27.21
CA CYS A 116 -2.52 -6.71 26.93
C CYS A 116 -2.91 -8.08 27.52
N ALA A 117 -3.50 -8.12 28.71
CA ALA A 117 -3.99 -9.37 29.28
C ALA A 117 -5.11 -9.97 28.42
N ALA A 118 -6.10 -9.16 28.05
CA ALA A 118 -7.24 -9.59 27.23
C ALA A 118 -6.79 -10.09 25.84
N VAL A 119 -5.91 -9.35 25.14
CA VAL A 119 -5.47 -9.79 23.79
C VAL A 119 -4.69 -11.10 23.83
N ILE A 120 -3.92 -11.35 24.89
CA ILE A 120 -3.19 -12.63 25.05
C ILE A 120 -4.18 -13.77 25.24
N GLU A 121 -5.16 -13.61 26.12
CA GLU A 121 -6.20 -14.61 26.38
C GLU A 121 -7.02 -14.89 25.12
N ASP A 122 -7.55 -13.85 24.49
CA ASP A 122 -8.37 -13.96 23.28
C ASP A 122 -7.58 -14.57 22.10
N THR A 123 -6.28 -14.28 22.00
CA THR A 123 -5.40 -14.90 20.99
C THR A 123 -5.31 -16.42 21.18
N LEU A 124 -5.22 -16.89 22.44
CA LEU A 124 -5.18 -18.31 22.73
C LEU A 124 -6.51 -19.00 22.38
N ALA A 125 -7.65 -18.34 22.64
CA ALA A 125 -8.97 -18.84 22.25
C ALA A 125 -9.06 -19.01 20.71
N VAL A 126 -8.61 -18.02 19.95
CA VAL A 126 -8.58 -18.09 18.47
C VAL A 126 -7.68 -19.21 17.95
N VAL A 127 -6.48 -19.38 18.53
CA VAL A 127 -5.47 -20.29 17.98
C VAL A 127 -5.65 -21.75 18.46
N LEU A 128 -6.12 -21.94 19.69
CA LEU A 128 -6.22 -23.25 20.34
C LEU A 128 -7.65 -23.75 20.39
N ASP A 129 -8.59 -22.94 20.90
CA ASP A 129 -9.94 -23.40 21.18
C ASP A 129 -10.77 -23.55 19.91
N ARG A 130 -10.59 -22.64 18.92
CA ARG A 130 -11.21 -22.82 17.60
C ARG A 130 -10.80 -24.09 16.86
N ARG A 131 -9.66 -24.70 17.22
CA ARG A 131 -9.26 -26.00 16.67
C ARG A 131 -10.14 -27.13 17.19
N LYS A 132 -10.66 -27.00 18.41
CA LYS A 132 -11.54 -27.97 19.07
C LYS A 132 -12.99 -27.70 18.71
N GLU A 133 -13.43 -26.44 18.82
CA GLU A 133 -14.81 -26.01 18.64
C GLU A 133 -14.87 -24.73 17.78
N LYS A 134 -15.50 -24.81 16.61
CA LYS A 134 -15.46 -23.70 15.64
C LYS A 134 -16.19 -22.45 16.10
N ASP A 135 -17.20 -22.62 16.95
CA ASP A 135 -18.12 -21.57 17.39
C ASP A 135 -17.85 -21.14 18.85
N CYS A 136 -16.65 -21.43 19.37
CA CYS A 136 -16.24 -20.96 20.69
C CYS A 136 -16.14 -19.43 20.72
N ASP A 137 -16.24 -18.88 21.93
CA ASP A 137 -15.94 -17.48 22.18
C ASP A 137 -14.47 -17.18 21.82
N ILE A 138 -14.24 -16.05 21.17
CA ILE A 138 -12.91 -15.56 20.77
C ILE A 138 -12.64 -14.15 21.31
N GLY A 139 -13.43 -13.74 22.30
CA GLY A 139 -13.35 -12.43 22.91
C GLY A 139 -13.54 -11.33 21.88
N ASN A 140 -12.63 -10.36 21.86
CA ASN A 140 -12.76 -9.15 21.04
C ASN A 140 -12.17 -9.31 19.62
N PHE A 141 -11.71 -10.50 19.23
CA PHE A 141 -11.26 -10.74 17.86
C PHE A 141 -12.43 -10.81 16.88
N GLU A 142 -12.20 -10.28 15.68
CA GLU A 142 -13.08 -10.45 14.54
C GLU A 142 -12.29 -10.89 13.30
N LEU A 143 -12.94 -11.66 12.42
CA LEU A 143 -12.34 -12.08 11.16
C LEU A 143 -12.45 -10.95 10.13
N ALA A 144 -11.38 -10.17 9.98
CA ALA A 144 -11.33 -9.08 9.02
C ALA A 144 -11.20 -9.55 7.55
N TYR A 145 -10.45 -10.62 7.29
CA TYR A 145 -10.20 -11.09 5.93
C TYR A 145 -9.91 -12.59 5.88
N LYS A 146 -10.44 -13.26 4.86
CA LYS A 146 -10.16 -14.67 4.54
C LYS A 146 -10.24 -14.88 3.05
N GLN A 147 -9.22 -15.51 2.47
CA GLN A 147 -9.20 -15.93 1.08
C GLN A 147 -8.80 -17.39 0.95
N HIS A 148 -8.98 -17.95 -0.24
CA HIS A 148 -8.46 -19.28 -0.57
C HIS A 148 -6.94 -19.17 -0.77
N SER A 149 -6.20 -20.21 -0.37
CA SER A 149 -4.76 -20.27 -0.62
C SER A 149 -4.51 -20.24 -2.12
N VAL A 150 -3.97 -19.11 -2.61
CA VAL A 150 -3.52 -18.99 -4.00
C VAL A 150 -2.12 -19.57 -4.07
N HIS A 151 -1.93 -20.62 -4.87
CA HIS A 151 -0.60 -21.15 -5.15
C HIS A 151 0.11 -20.15 -6.07
N VAL A 152 0.99 -19.33 -5.52
CA VAL A 152 1.84 -18.43 -6.30
C VAL A 152 2.80 -19.30 -7.11
N PRO A 153 2.69 -19.36 -8.45
CA PRO A 153 3.64 -20.10 -9.25
C PRO A 153 5.02 -19.48 -9.02
N ILE A 154 6.04 -20.31 -8.78
CA ILE A 154 7.42 -19.85 -8.77
C ILE A 154 7.65 -19.17 -10.12
N TYR A 155 7.94 -17.86 -10.11
CA TYR A 155 8.26 -17.11 -11.31
C TYR A 155 9.65 -17.56 -11.80
N VAL A 156 9.70 -18.72 -12.45
CA VAL A 156 10.84 -19.14 -13.26
C VAL A 156 10.82 -18.16 -14.42
N GLY A 157 11.66 -17.13 -14.33
CA GLY A 157 11.66 -15.97 -15.24
C GLY A 157 11.29 -16.39 -16.65
N ALA A 158 10.05 -16.10 -17.05
CA ALA A 158 9.63 -16.32 -18.41
C ALA A 158 10.51 -15.40 -19.25
N ASN A 159 11.43 -15.99 -20.03
CA ASN A 159 12.22 -15.28 -21.02
C ASN A 159 11.23 -14.69 -22.04
N MET A 160 10.75 -13.48 -21.76
CA MET A 160 9.87 -12.77 -22.67
C MET A 160 10.72 -12.24 -23.81
N VAL A 161 10.72 -12.98 -24.91
CA VAL A 161 11.38 -12.57 -26.14
C VAL A 161 10.40 -11.74 -26.97
N VAL A 162 10.83 -10.56 -27.38
CA VAL A 162 10.12 -9.75 -28.38
C VAL A 162 10.81 -9.95 -29.72
N GLU A 163 10.17 -10.67 -30.63
CA GLU A 163 10.59 -10.73 -32.02
C GLU A 163 9.86 -9.67 -32.85
N GLY A 164 10.62 -8.83 -33.54
CA GLY A 164 10.09 -7.81 -34.44
C GLY A 164 10.47 -8.12 -35.89
N ILE A 165 9.53 -7.96 -36.81
CA ILE A 165 9.79 -8.02 -38.25
C ILE A 165 9.82 -6.59 -38.80
N GLY A 166 10.91 -6.22 -39.46
CA GLY A 166 11.06 -4.90 -40.08
C GLY A 166 10.04 -4.69 -41.21
N LEU A 167 9.12 -3.74 -41.04
CA LEU A 167 8.17 -3.36 -42.09
C LEU A 167 8.89 -2.63 -43.22
N ARG A 168 8.86 -3.19 -44.44
CA ARG A 168 9.36 -2.50 -45.64
C ARG A 168 8.51 -1.26 -45.89
N LYS A 169 9.16 -0.11 -46.12
CA LYS A 169 8.45 1.11 -46.55
C LYS A 169 7.68 0.79 -47.84
N PRO A 170 6.41 1.21 -47.97
CA PRO A 170 5.73 1.19 -49.25
C PRO A 170 6.59 1.95 -50.26
N SER A 171 6.93 1.31 -51.38
CA SER A 171 7.59 1.97 -52.48
C SER A 171 6.63 3.03 -53.04
N ASP A 172 7.01 4.31 -53.00
CA ASP A 172 6.32 5.37 -53.71
C ASP A 172 6.44 5.11 -55.22
N GLY A 173 5.51 4.32 -55.74
CA GLY A 173 5.30 4.13 -57.16
C GLY A 173 4.63 5.36 -57.75
N LEU A 174 5.38 6.44 -57.96
CA LEU A 174 5.02 7.46 -58.95
C LEU A 174 6.18 7.64 -59.93
N LYS A 175 6.05 6.98 -61.09
CA LYS A 175 6.80 7.33 -62.29
C LYS A 175 6.44 8.76 -62.68
N ARG A 176 7.33 9.72 -62.40
CA ARG A 176 7.22 11.09 -62.90
C ARG A 176 7.42 11.08 -64.42
N GLN A 177 6.35 11.36 -65.18
CA GLN A 177 6.42 11.59 -66.63
C GLN A 177 7.46 12.68 -66.93
N LYS A 178 8.37 12.39 -67.88
CA LYS A 178 9.29 13.37 -68.45
C LYS A 178 8.51 14.24 -69.44
N SER A 179 8.38 15.53 -69.16
CA SER A 179 8.13 16.54 -70.19
C SER A 179 9.48 17.11 -70.65
N THR A 180 9.67 17.15 -71.97
CA THR A 180 10.85 17.65 -72.66
C THR A 180 10.76 19.15 -72.88
N SER A 181 11.83 19.88 -72.54
CA SER A 181 12.22 21.10 -73.26
C SER A 181 13.72 21.34 -73.08
N ASN A 182 14.43 21.33 -74.21
CA ASN A 182 15.84 21.68 -74.36
C ASN A 182 16.09 23.14 -73.97
N ILE A 183 17.27 23.45 -73.40
CA ILE A 183 18.24 24.42 -73.91
C ILE A 183 19.52 24.39 -73.03
N SER A 184 20.63 24.65 -73.72
CA SER A 184 22.06 24.52 -73.47
C SER A 184 22.71 25.20 -72.26
N GLY A 185 23.83 24.63 -71.79
CA GLY A 185 24.91 25.37 -71.09
C GLY A 185 25.70 24.52 -70.07
N ARG A 186 27.02 24.39 -70.26
CA ARG A 186 27.99 23.67 -69.40
C ARG A 186 28.77 24.69 -68.51
N PRO A 187 29.69 24.28 -67.61
CA PRO A 187 29.52 24.17 -66.15
C PRO A 187 30.38 25.18 -65.33
N THR A 188 30.13 25.34 -64.03
CA THR A 188 31.16 25.58 -62.98
C THR A 188 30.63 25.43 -61.54
N ASP A 189 31.52 25.01 -60.65
CA ASP A 189 31.38 24.59 -59.25
C ASP A 189 31.00 25.69 -58.24
N THR A 190 30.29 25.36 -57.14
CA THR A 190 30.83 25.28 -55.76
C THR A 190 29.75 25.09 -54.66
N HIS A 191 30.21 24.49 -53.56
CA HIS A 191 29.52 23.99 -52.36
C HIS A 191 28.57 24.93 -51.59
N ILE A 192 27.59 24.36 -50.85
CA ILE A 192 27.55 24.30 -49.36
C ILE A 192 26.27 23.57 -48.87
N ILE A 193 26.49 22.72 -47.86
CA ILE A 193 25.58 21.79 -47.18
C ILE A 193 24.62 22.53 -46.22
N ARG A 194 23.32 22.26 -46.32
CA ARG A 194 22.36 22.37 -45.21
C ARG A 194 21.28 21.29 -45.35
N LYS A 195 21.04 20.52 -44.29
CA LYS A 195 19.73 20.51 -43.59
C LYS A 195 19.68 19.54 -42.41
N SER A 196 19.29 20.14 -41.28
CA SER A 196 18.62 19.54 -40.13
C SER A 196 17.53 18.54 -40.54
N GLN A 197 17.45 17.41 -39.82
CA GLN A 197 16.29 16.51 -39.85
C GLN A 197 15.68 16.37 -38.46
N ASN A 198 14.41 16.81 -38.39
CA ASN A 198 13.50 16.67 -37.28
C ASN A 198 13.10 15.22 -37.03
N HIS A 199 12.98 14.90 -35.74
CA HIS A 199 12.30 13.73 -35.19
C HIS A 199 10.84 13.64 -35.67
N LYS A 200 10.41 12.43 -36.06
CA LYS A 200 9.01 12.00 -35.93
C LYS A 200 8.95 10.53 -35.49
N ALA A 201 8.35 10.34 -34.33
CA ALA A 201 8.03 9.06 -33.72
C ALA A 201 7.10 8.21 -34.61
N LYS A 202 7.23 6.88 -34.53
CA LYS A 202 6.27 5.93 -35.10
C LYS A 202 5.59 5.14 -33.98
N ALA A 203 4.26 5.13 -34.02
CA ALA A 203 3.41 4.32 -33.17
C ALA A 203 3.55 2.82 -33.51
N VAL A 204 3.62 1.97 -32.48
CA VAL A 204 3.62 0.51 -32.60
C VAL A 204 2.27 -0.02 -32.13
N LYS A 205 1.62 -0.83 -32.97
CA LYS A 205 0.37 -1.52 -32.64
C LYS A 205 0.72 -2.85 -31.97
N LYS A 206 0.33 -3.04 -30.70
CA LYS A 206 0.49 -4.30 -29.96
C LYS A 206 -0.63 -5.27 -30.32
N THR A 207 -0.29 -6.47 -30.75
CA THR A 207 -1.20 -7.62 -30.76
C THR A 207 -0.53 -8.71 -29.92
N VAL A 208 -1.21 -9.20 -28.89
CA VAL A 208 -0.74 -10.31 -28.04
C VAL A 208 -1.50 -11.56 -28.46
N SER A 209 -0.79 -12.63 -28.81
CA SER A 209 -1.35 -13.97 -28.97
C SER A 209 -0.71 -14.91 -27.95
N ARG A 210 -1.55 -15.71 -27.28
CA ARG A 210 -1.12 -16.81 -26.41
C ARG A 210 -0.59 -17.95 -27.28
N GLY A 211 0.64 -18.39 -27.05
CA GLY A 211 1.17 -19.64 -27.58
C GLY A 211 1.13 -20.69 -26.48
N ASP A 212 0.38 -21.77 -26.71
CA ASP A 212 0.48 -23.00 -25.93
C ASP A 212 1.74 -23.75 -26.37
N GLY A 213 2.49 -24.25 -25.38
CA GLY A 213 3.67 -25.10 -25.54
C GLY A 213 4.17 -25.55 -24.18
#